data_AF-A0A3S4I258-F1
#
_entry.id   AF-A0A3S4I258-F1
#
_cell.length_a   1.000
_cell.length_b   1.000
_cell.length_c   1.000
_cell.angle_alpha   90.00
_cell.angle_beta   90.00
_cell.angle_gamma   90.00
#
_symmetry.space_group_name_H-M   'P 1'
#
loop_
_entity.id
_entity.type
_entity.pdbx_description
1 polymer ?
#
loop_
_entity_poly.entity_id
_entity_poly.type
_entity_poly.pdbx_seq_one_letter_code
_entity_poly.pdbx_strand_id
1 'polypeptide(L)'
;MIAADMRQKVYELMQQGKTKGQIVDYMVARYGHFVSYEPPLTAGTVLLWLGPGLFVLAGAGVIIARARRRDIPDAALTAEERQRLAALLQEGKER
;
A
#
# COMPACT_ATOMS: atom_id res chain seq x y z
N MET A 1 -16.53 -33.06 7.47
CA MET A 1 -17.62 -32.33 6.78
C MET A 1 -17.97 -31.07 7.57
N ILE A 2 -17.14 -30.02 7.51
CA ILE A 2 -17.36 -28.79 8.30
C ILE A 2 -18.65 -28.08 7.86
N ALA A 3 -18.91 -28.04 6.55
CA ALA A 3 -20.14 -27.46 6.01
C ALA A 3 -21.42 -28.17 6.47
N ALA A 4 -21.36 -29.47 6.79
CA ALA A 4 -22.55 -30.20 7.27
C ALA A 4 -22.90 -29.82 8.71
N ASP A 5 -21.89 -29.75 9.59
CA ASP A 5 -22.05 -29.28 10.96
C ASP A 5 -22.58 -27.83 11.01
N MET A 6 -22.04 -26.96 10.16
CA MET A 6 -22.50 -25.57 10.04
C MET A 6 -23.98 -25.48 9.64
N ARG A 7 -24.44 -26.29 8.67
CA ARG A 7 -25.85 -26.31 8.26
C ARG A 7 -26.76 -26.82 9.37
N GLN A 8 -26.33 -27.84 10.10
CA GLN A 8 -27.06 -28.35 11.25
C GLN A 8 -27.21 -27.25 12.32
N LYS A 9 -26.12 -26.51 12.59
CA LYS A 9 -26.16 -25.43 13.58
C LYS A 9 -27.08 -24.28 13.18
N VAL A 10 -27.07 -23.89 11.91
CA VAL A 10 -28.02 -22.90 11.38
C VAL A 10 -29.45 -23.38 11.58
N TYR A 11 -29.75 -24.65 11.29
CA TYR A 11 -31.08 -25.22 11.49
C TYR A 11 -31.52 -25.18 12.96
N GLU A 12 -30.65 -25.54 13.90
CA GLU A 12 -30.93 -25.42 15.35
C GLU A 12 -31.26 -23.98 15.75
N LEU A 13 -30.49 -23.00 15.27
CA LEU A 13 -30.69 -21.59 15.61
C LEU A 13 -31.99 -21.03 14.99
N MET A 14 -32.35 -21.48 13.78
CA MET A 14 -33.64 -21.14 13.19
C MET A 14 -34.80 -21.69 14.02
N GLN A 15 -34.71 -22.94 14.50
CA GLN A 15 -35.73 -23.52 15.38
C GLN A 15 -35.84 -22.81 16.72
N GLN A 16 -34.75 -22.19 17.19
CA GLN A 16 -34.74 -21.32 18.37
C GLN A 16 -35.32 -19.92 18.12
N GLY A 17 -35.82 -19.64 16.91
CA GLY A 17 -36.42 -18.35 16.53
C GLY A 17 -35.40 -17.23 16.36
N LYS A 18 -34.11 -17.53 16.17
CA LYS A 18 -33.07 -16.52 15.91
C LYS A 18 -33.29 -15.85 14.56
N THR A 19 -33.04 -14.54 14.50
CA THR A 19 -33.10 -13.79 13.24
C THR A 19 -31.90 -14.11 12.36
N LYS A 20 -32.00 -13.82 11.05
CA LYS A 20 -30.88 -13.98 10.10
C LYS A 20 -29.58 -13.32 10.59
N GLY A 21 -29.67 -12.09 11.11
CA GLY A 21 -28.52 -11.37 11.65
C GLY A 21 -27.87 -12.12 12.81
N GLN A 22 -28.67 -12.53 13.81
CA GLN A 22 -28.17 -13.26 14.98
C GLN A 22 -27.52 -14.61 14.60
N ILE A 23 -28.06 -15.30 13.60
CA ILE A 23 -27.48 -16.55 13.10
C ILE A 23 -26.12 -16.26 12.46
N VAL A 24 -26.03 -15.27 11.56
CA VAL A 24 -24.77 -14.88 10.92
C VAL A 24 -23.73 -14.47 11.96
N ASP A 25 -24.11 -13.65 12.94
CA ASP A 25 -23.22 -13.19 14.01
C ASP A 25 -22.65 -14.37 14.81
N TYR A 26 -23.49 -15.34 15.18
CA TYR A 26 -23.05 -16.55 15.86
C TYR A 26 -22.07 -17.35 14.99
N MET A 27 -22.40 -17.54 13.71
CA MET A 27 -21.57 -18.31 12.79
C MET A 27 -20.21 -17.63 12.58
N VAL A 28 -20.18 -16.30 12.43
CA VAL A 28 -18.95 -15.52 12.32
C VAL A 28 -18.12 -15.59 13.61
N ALA A 29 -18.75 -15.48 14.78
CA ALA A 29 -18.03 -15.56 16.05
C ALA A 29 -17.38 -16.93 16.28
N ARG A 30 -18.05 -18.01 15.85
CA ARG A 30 -17.59 -19.39 16.10
C ARG A 30 -16.65 -19.94 15.03
N TYR A 31 -16.89 -19.55 13.79
CA TYR A 31 -16.25 -20.12 12.61
C TYR A 31 -15.51 -19.07 11.77
N GLY A 32 -15.60 -17.77 12.07
CA GLY A 32 -14.89 -16.71 11.35
C GLY A 32 -15.65 -16.13 10.16
N HIS A 33 -15.11 -15.07 9.55
CA HIS A 33 -15.81 -14.32 8.50
C HIS A 33 -15.96 -15.06 7.16
N PHE A 34 -15.24 -16.15 6.93
CA PHE A 34 -15.31 -16.93 5.69
C PHE A 34 -16.59 -17.75 5.52
N VAL A 35 -17.44 -17.80 6.55
CA VAL A 35 -18.75 -18.47 6.49
C VAL A 35 -19.81 -17.68 5.74
N SER A 36 -19.58 -16.38 5.55
CA SER A 36 -20.43 -15.47 4.79
C SER A 36 -19.74 -15.09 3.48
N TYR A 37 -20.54 -14.95 2.41
CA TYR A 37 -20.08 -14.39 1.14
C TYR A 37 -19.83 -12.87 1.21
N GLU A 38 -20.37 -12.20 2.23
CA GLU A 38 -20.24 -10.77 2.46
C GLU A 38 -19.28 -10.52 3.64
N PRO A 39 -17.95 -10.58 3.43
CA PRO A 39 -17.00 -10.23 4.48
C PRO A 39 -17.10 -8.73 4.80
N PRO A 40 -17.12 -8.34 6.07
CA PRO A 40 -17.24 -6.94 6.44
C PRO A 40 -15.99 -6.14 6.04
N LEU A 41 -16.18 -4.85 5.79
CA LEU A 41 -15.08 -3.89 5.70
C LEU A 41 -14.47 -3.71 7.08
N THR A 42 -13.44 -4.50 7.39
CA THR A 42 -12.66 -4.36 8.63
C THR A 42 -11.54 -3.35 8.43
N ALA A 43 -11.01 -2.81 9.54
CA ALA A 43 -9.81 -1.97 9.49
C ALA A 43 -8.62 -2.69 8.83
N GLY A 44 -8.50 -4.01 9.04
CA GLY A 44 -7.49 -4.84 8.38
C GLY A 44 -7.70 -4.92 6.86
N THR A 45 -8.95 -5.06 6.41
CA THR A 45 -9.30 -5.04 4.98
C THR A 45 -8.89 -3.70 4.36
N VAL A 46 -9.22 -2.58 5.01
CA VAL A 46 -8.86 -1.24 4.51
C VAL A 46 -7.35 -1.05 4.46
N LEU A 47 -6.62 -1.42 5.50
CA LEU A 47 -5.16 -1.33 5.54
C LEU A 47 -4.51 -2.17 4.44
N LEU A 48 -5.03 -3.37 4.19
CA LEU A 48 -4.55 -4.26 3.13
C LEU A 48 -4.65 -3.60 1.74
N TRP A 49 -5.76 -2.91 1.47
CA TRP A 49 -5.99 -2.24 0.18
C TRP A 49 -5.28 -0.89 0.07
N LEU A 50 -5.19 -0.12 1.16
CA LEU A 50 -4.52 1.19 1.15
C LEU A 50 -2.99 1.08 1.24
N GLY A 51 -2.46 0.02 1.85
CA GLY A 51 -1.02 -0.20 2.06
C GLY A 51 -0.19 -0.06 0.77
N PRO A 52 -0.52 -0.77 -0.32
CA PRO A 52 0.18 -0.65 -1.59
C PRO A 52 0.16 0.78 -2.16
N GLY A 53 -1.00 1.45 -2.13
CA GLY A 53 -1.14 2.82 -2.62
C GLY A 53 -0.30 3.81 -1.81
N LEU A 54 -0.34 3.70 -0.48
CA LEU A 54 0.44 4.53 0.43
C LEU A 54 1.95 4.31 0.24
N PHE A 55 2.37 3.07 0.02
CA PHE A 55 3.77 2.73 -0.25
C PHE A 55 4.29 3.37 -1.54
N VAL A 56 3.51 3.30 -2.63
CA VAL A 56 3.85 3.94 -3.90
C VAL A 56 3.93 5.46 -3.75
N LEU A 57 2.94 6.07 -3.08
CA LEU A 57 2.92 7.51 -2.84
C LEU A 57 4.11 7.97 -1.99
N ALA A 58 4.45 7.22 -0.94
CA ALA A 58 5.62 7.50 -0.11
C ALA A 58 6.92 7.41 -0.91
N GLY A 59 7.09 6.35 -1.71
CA GLY A 59 8.26 6.17 -2.58
C GLY A 59 8.40 7.30 -3.61
N ALA A 60 7.31 7.65 -4.29
CA ALA A 60 7.28 8.77 -5.23
C ALA A 60 7.64 10.10 -4.55
N GLY A 61 7.10 10.35 -3.36
CA GLY A 61 7.42 11.53 -2.55
C GLY A 61 8.91 11.64 -2.22
N VAL A 62 9.54 10.52 -1.83
CA VAL A 62 10.99 10.47 -1.57
C VAL A 62 11.80 10.78 -2.82
N ILE A 63 11.45 10.19 -3.97
CA ILE A 63 12.13 10.42 -5.25
C ILE A 63 12.05 11.89 -5.65
N ILE A 64 10.85 12.48 -5.61
CA ILE A 64 10.62 13.89 -5.96
C ILE A 64 11.37 14.83 -5.00
N ALA A 65 11.31 14.56 -3.69
CA ALA A 65 12.03 15.36 -2.69
C ALA A 65 13.54 15.31 -2.91
N ARG A 66 14.09 14.15 -3.29
CA ARG A 66 15.52 14.00 -3.59
C ARG A 66 15.91 14.67 -4.91
N ALA A 67 15.07 14.60 -5.93
CA ALA A 67 15.29 15.28 -7.21
C ALA A 67 15.34 16.81 -7.04
N ARG A 68 14.39 17.38 -6.29
CA ARG A 68 14.37 18.82 -5.98
C ARG A 68 15.57 19.30 -5.16
N ARG A 69 16.17 18.43 -4.36
CA ARG A 69 17.41 18.74 -3.63
C ARG A 69 18.66 18.67 -4.51
N ARG A 70 18.57 18.11 -5.72
CA ARG A 70 19.66 18.12 -6.71
C ARG A 70 19.69 19.40 -7.53
N ASP A 71 18.61 20.20 -7.51
CA ASP A 71 18.60 21.59 -7.95
C ASP A 71 19.28 22.51 -6.91
N ILE A 72 20.38 22.05 -6.30
CA ILE A 72 21.41 23.00 -5.88
C ILE A 72 21.82 23.64 -7.21
N PRO A 73 21.67 24.97 -7.39
CA PRO A 73 22.05 25.61 -8.62
C PRO A 73 23.45 25.13 -8.93
N ASP A 74 23.63 24.51 -10.09
CA ASP A 74 24.92 24.19 -10.68
C ASP A 74 25.80 25.37 -10.30
N ALA A 75 26.72 25.18 -9.34
CA ALA A 75 27.38 26.29 -8.66
C ALA A 75 27.93 27.15 -9.77
N ALA A 76 27.28 28.29 -10.03
CA ALA A 76 27.31 28.86 -11.38
C ALA A 76 28.75 29.23 -11.62
N LEU A 77 29.43 28.43 -12.45
CA LEU A 77 30.89 28.46 -12.54
C LEU A 77 31.28 29.93 -12.70
N THR A 78 32.08 30.41 -11.75
CA THR A 78 32.63 31.75 -11.81
C THR A 78 33.38 31.87 -13.14
N ALA A 79 33.52 33.09 -13.65
CA ALA A 79 34.15 33.30 -14.95
C ALA A 79 35.54 32.62 -15.05
N GLU A 80 36.27 32.57 -13.93
CA GLU A 80 37.57 31.91 -13.78
C GLU A 80 37.47 30.38 -13.90
N GLU A 81 36.49 29.76 -13.25
CA GLU A 81 36.28 28.30 -13.32
C GLU A 81 35.87 27.85 -14.72
N ARG A 82 35.08 28.67 -15.45
CA ARG A 82 34.73 28.40 -16.86
C ARG A 82 35.95 28.48 -17.78
N GLN A 83 36.83 29.46 -17.59
CA GLN A 83 38.05 29.60 -18.38
C GLN A 83 39.00 28.43 -18.14
N ARG A 84 39.16 28.00 -16.88
CA ARG A 84 40.01 26.86 -16.54
C ARG A 84 39.48 25.56 -17.12
N LEU A 85 38.16 25.36 -17.13
CA LEU A 85 37.52 24.21 -17.78
C LEU A 85 37.73 24.22 -19.30
N ALA A 86 37.60 25.37 -19.95
CA ALA A 86 37.83 25.51 -21.38
C ALA A 86 39.26 25.17 -21.78
N ALA A 87 40.25 25.59 -20.98
CA ALA A 87 41.66 25.25 -21.20
C ALA A 87 41.91 23.74 -21.09
N LEU A 88 41.35 23.07 -20.08
CA LEU A 88 41.49 21.62 -19.87
C LEU A 88 40.82 20.79 -20.99
N LEU A 89 39.68 21.25 -21.51
CA LEU A 89 38.99 20.60 -22.63
C LEU A 89 39.75 20.72 -23.96
N GLN A 90 40.47 21.83 -24.16
CA GLN A 90 41.34 21.99 -25.32
C GLN A 90 42.59 21.12 -25.22
N GLU A 91 43.25 21.08 -24.06
CA GLU A 91 44.43 20.23 -23.84
C GLU A 91 44.11 18.75 -24.07
N GLY A 92 42.95 18.27 -23.61
CA GLY A 92 42.51 16.89 -23.82
C GLY A 92 42.09 16.55 -25.26
N LYS A 93 41.87 17.56 -26.11
CA LYS A 93 41.53 17.39 -27.53
C LYS A 93 42.77 17.43 -28.43
N GLU A 94 43.86 18.03 -27.96
CA GLU A 94 45.14 18.10 -28.67
C GLU A 94 46.09 16.93 -28.35
N ARG A 95 45.68 16.00 -27.48
CA ARG A 95 46.32 14.70 -27.23
C ARG A 95 45.56 13.57 -27.92
#